data_AF-A0A2A3F0N8-F1
#
_entry.id   AF-A0A2A3F0N8-F1
#
_cell.length_a   1.000
_cell.length_b   1.000
_cell.length_c   1.000
_cell.angle_alpha   90.00
_cell.angle_beta   90.00
_cell.angle_gamma   90.00
#
_symmetry.space_group_name_H-M   'P 1'
#
loop_
_entity.id
_entity.type
_entity.pdbx_description
1 polymer ?
#
loop_
_entity_poly.entity_id
_entity_poly.type
_entity_poly.pdbx_seq_one_letter_code
_entity_poly.pdbx_strand_id
1 'polypeptide(L)'
;MRLLRINYRLSRIPLRFVEAVLTRFDEQAPIRLAYEEVLIECDRAAAQLLGDHNADRRATELHRHTAAVREAITRANSRRDHHGLILLDEQRDRFHRRRRQRQFEGIS
;
A
#
# COMPACT_ATOMS: atom_id res chain seq x y z
N MET A 1 -2.89 -37.32 1.92
CA MET A 1 -3.39 -36.07 2.55
C MET A 1 -2.58 -35.59 3.76
N ARG A 2 -2.18 -36.44 4.73
CA ARG A 2 -1.50 -35.97 5.97
C ARG A 2 -0.08 -35.40 5.75
N LEU A 3 0.68 -35.97 4.81
CA LEU A 3 2.05 -35.55 4.50
C LEU A 3 2.13 -34.15 3.85
N LEU A 4 1.25 -33.84 2.90
CA LEU A 4 1.17 -32.50 2.29
C LEU A 4 0.81 -31.40 3.31
N ARG A 5 -0.09 -31.71 4.25
CA ARG A 5 -0.46 -30.81 5.35
C ARG A 5 0.70 -30.58 6.33
N ILE A 6 1.54 -31.59 6.54
CA ILE A 6 2.77 -31.48 7.35
C ILE A 6 3.83 -30.66 6.60
N ASN A 7 4.03 -30.89 5.30
CA ASN A 7 4.95 -30.10 4.48
C ASN A 7 4.56 -28.63 4.42
N TYR A 8 3.26 -28.32 4.31
CA TYR A 8 2.76 -26.95 4.39
C TYR A 8 2.98 -26.32 5.78
N ARG A 9 2.76 -27.09 6.85
CA ARG A 9 3.06 -26.60 8.21
C ARG A 9 4.55 -26.28 8.38
N LEU A 10 5.43 -27.08 7.79
CA LEU A 10 6.88 -26.84 7.78
C LEU A 10 7.26 -25.63 6.93
N SER A 11 6.68 -25.47 5.73
CA SER A 11 6.90 -24.28 4.90
C SER A 11 6.35 -23.00 5.52
N ARG A 12 5.36 -23.11 6.41
CA ARG A 12 4.78 -21.96 7.13
C ARG A 12 5.68 -21.41 8.25
N ILE A 13 6.67 -22.18 8.72
CA ILE A 13 7.63 -21.74 9.74
C ILE A 13 8.49 -20.57 9.21
N PRO A 14 9.13 -20.65 8.02
CA PRO A 14 9.85 -19.51 7.47
C PRO A 14 8.93 -18.34 7.09
N LEU A 15 7.68 -18.58 6.66
CA LEU A 15 6.70 -17.50 6.44
C LEU A 15 6.41 -16.72 7.74
N ARG A 16 6.17 -17.40 8.87
CA ARG A 16 5.99 -16.73 10.18
C ARG A 16 7.21 -15.95 10.64
N PHE A 17 8.41 -16.43 10.33
CA PHE A 17 9.64 -15.70 10.63
C PHE A 17 9.72 -14.39 9.85
N VAL A 18 9.34 -14.42 8.57
CA VAL A 18 9.30 -13.20 7.74
C VAL A 18 8.16 -12.27 8.19
N GLU A 19 6.98 -12.77 8.57
CA GLU A 19 5.92 -11.96 9.21
C GLU A 19 6.45 -11.21 10.44
N ALA A 20 7.21 -11.89 11.31
CA ALA A 20 7.79 -11.28 12.50
C ALA A 20 8.84 -10.20 12.15
N VAL A 21 9.67 -10.43 11.13
CA VAL A 21 10.59 -9.41 10.61
C VAL A 21 9.83 -8.23 10.00
N LEU A 22 8.68 -8.49 9.37
CA LEU A 22 7.84 -7.48 8.73
C LEU A 22 7.07 -6.59 9.68
N THR A 23 6.74 -7.05 10.88
CA THR A 23 6.19 -6.18 11.93
C THR A 23 7.16 -5.07 12.35
N ARG A 24 8.44 -5.18 11.98
CA ARG A 24 9.44 -4.13 12.19
C ARG A 24 9.41 -3.03 11.13
N PHE A 25 8.73 -3.26 10.01
CA PHE A 25 8.51 -2.27 8.98
C PHE A 25 7.22 -1.49 9.26
N ASP A 26 7.21 -0.21 8.87
CA ASP A 26 6.01 0.61 8.93
C ASP A 26 4.84 -0.07 8.19
N GLU A 27 3.62 0.09 8.69
CA GLU A 27 2.46 -0.57 8.10
C GLU A 27 2.21 -0.18 6.64
N GLN A 28 2.65 1.02 6.26
CA GLN A 28 2.50 1.60 4.93
C GLN A 28 3.71 1.30 4.04
N ALA A 29 4.73 0.58 4.55
CA ALA A 29 5.93 0.26 3.79
C ALA A 29 5.58 -0.60 2.56
N PRO A 30 5.99 -0.20 1.34
CA PRO A 30 5.69 -0.95 0.12
C PRO A 30 6.16 -2.41 0.15
N ILE A 31 7.31 -2.67 0.79
CA ILE A 31 7.87 -4.01 0.96
C ILE A 31 6.95 -4.90 1.82
N ARG A 32 6.37 -4.36 2.91
CA ARG A 32 5.44 -5.08 3.77
C ARG A 32 4.17 -5.44 3.00
N LEU A 33 3.59 -4.49 2.27
CA LEU A 33 2.38 -4.70 1.47
C LEU A 33 2.59 -5.70 0.32
N ALA A 34 3.76 -5.70 -0.31
CA ALA A 34 4.10 -6.67 -1.36
C ALA A 34 4.19 -8.09 -0.79
N TYR A 35 4.76 -8.23 0.41
CA TYR A 35 4.83 -9.52 1.08
C TYR A 35 3.46 -10.02 1.54
N GLU A 36 2.62 -9.16 2.13
CA GLU A 36 1.27 -9.56 2.56
C GLU A 36 0.46 -10.15 1.40
N GLU A 37 0.62 -9.61 0.19
CA GLU A 37 0.00 -10.17 -1.03
C GLU A 37 0.47 -11.61 -1.32
N VAL A 38 1.78 -11.87 -1.24
CA VAL A 38 2.35 -13.22 -1.44
C VAL A 38 1.79 -14.19 -0.39
N LEU A 39 1.64 -13.75 0.85
CA LEU A 39 1.12 -14.56 1.95
C LEU A 39 -0.37 -14.89 1.75
N ILE A 40 -1.18 -13.95 1.27
CA ILE A 40 -2.59 -14.16 0.91
C ILE A 40 -2.70 -15.28 -0.15
N GLU A 41 -1.88 -15.21 -1.21
CA GLU A 41 -1.90 -16.21 -2.28
C GLU A 41 -1.44 -17.59 -1.80
N CYS A 42 -0.44 -17.64 -0.92
CA CYS A 42 -0.03 -18.89 -0.28
C CYS A 42 -1.16 -19.53 0.54
N ASP A 43 -1.90 -18.72 1.31
CA ASP A 43 -3.01 -19.21 2.14
C ASP A 43 -4.23 -19.62 1.31
N ARG A 44 -4.52 -18.93 0.20
CA ARG A 44 -5.53 -19.35 -0.80
C ARG A 44 -5.15 -20.67 -1.47
N ALA A 45 -3.90 -20.81 -1.91
CA ALA A 45 -3.42 -22.05 -2.51
C ALA A 45 -3.51 -23.22 -1.52
N ALA A 46 -3.20 -23.00 -0.24
CA ALA A 46 -3.35 -24.01 0.79
C ALA A 46 -4.82 -24.40 1.04
N ALA A 47 -5.74 -23.43 1.02
CA ALA A 47 -7.16 -23.71 1.10
C ALA A 47 -7.64 -24.59 -0.07
N GLN A 48 -7.26 -24.22 -1.29
CA GLN A 48 -7.70 -24.92 -2.51
C GLN A 48 -7.05 -26.30 -2.66
N LEU A 49 -5.73 -26.40 -2.48
CA LEU A 49 -4.98 -27.63 -2.73
C LEU A 49 -5.03 -28.62 -1.56
N LEU A 50 -5.21 -28.12 -0.33
CA LEU A 50 -5.11 -28.93 0.90
C LEU A 50 -6.42 -28.97 1.70
N GLY A 51 -7.47 -28.29 1.25
CA GLY A 51 -8.74 -28.19 1.97
C GLY A 51 -8.61 -27.51 3.35
N ASP A 52 -7.64 -26.62 3.53
CA ASP A 52 -7.45 -25.89 4.78
C ASP A 52 -8.36 -24.66 4.86
N HIS A 53 -9.60 -24.84 5.32
CA HIS A 53 -10.55 -23.73 5.52
C HIS A 53 -10.04 -22.64 6.48
N ASN A 54 -9.13 -22.96 7.40
CA ASN A 54 -8.53 -21.93 8.25
C ASN A 54 -7.52 -21.07 7.49
N ALA A 55 -6.87 -21.60 6.45
CA ALA A 55 -6.02 -20.81 5.56
C ALA A 55 -6.86 -19.82 4.74
N ASP A 56 -8.01 -20.24 4.23
CA ASP A 56 -8.93 -19.37 3.50
C ASP A 56 -9.42 -18.19 4.36
N ARG A 57 -9.79 -18.47 5.61
CA ARG A 57 -10.22 -17.44 6.56
C ARG A 57 -9.09 -16.43 6.82
N ARG A 58 -7.86 -16.90 7.00
CA ARG A 58 -6.68 -16.05 7.23
C ARG A 58 -6.36 -15.19 6.00
N ALA A 59 -6.39 -15.77 4.80
CA ALA A 59 -6.21 -15.03 3.56
C ALA A 59 -7.25 -13.91 3.40
N THR A 60 -8.51 -14.21 3.71
CA THR A 60 -9.61 -13.24 3.64
C THR A 60 -9.43 -12.09 4.64
N GLU A 61 -9.06 -12.41 5.87
CA GLU A 61 -8.82 -11.42 6.93
C GLU A 61 -7.64 -10.50 6.57
N LEU A 62 -6.51 -11.08 6.15
CA LEU A 62 -5.32 -10.33 5.75
C LEU A 62 -5.60 -9.47 4.50
N HIS A 63 -6.33 -10.00 3.52
CA HIS A 63 -6.69 -9.25 2.32
C HIS A 63 -7.52 -8.00 2.63
N ARG A 64 -8.50 -8.10 3.55
CA ARG A 64 -9.29 -6.92 3.98
C ARG A 64 -8.41 -5.86 4.64
N HIS A 65 -7.49 -6.28 5.49
CA HIS A 65 -6.54 -5.39 6.15
C HIS A 65 -5.64 -4.68 5.11
N THR A 66 -4.97 -5.44 4.23
CA THR A 66 -4.08 -4.89 3.20
C THR A 66 -4.82 -3.95 2.25
N ALA A 67 -6.06 -4.26 1.88
CA ALA A 67 -6.90 -3.39 1.05
C ALA A 67 -7.20 -2.05 1.73
N ALA A 68 -7.56 -2.06 3.02
CA ALA A 68 -7.83 -0.85 3.79
C ALA A 68 -6.57 0.03 3.90
N VAL A 69 -5.40 -0.56 4.11
CA VAL A 69 -4.12 0.16 4.16
C VAL A 69 -3.79 0.78 2.80
N ARG A 70 -3.92 0.03 1.70
CA ARG A 70 -3.70 0.56 0.34
C ARG A 70 -4.62 1.74 0.04
N GLU A 71 -5.89 1.64 0.40
CA GLU A 71 -6.85 2.73 0.21
C GLU A 71 -6.47 3.98 1.01
N ALA A 72 -6.01 3.80 2.27
CA ALA A 72 -5.53 4.91 3.10
C ALA A 72 -4.30 5.60 2.47
N ILE A 73 -3.36 4.83 1.91
CA ILE A 73 -2.19 5.36 1.19
C ILE A 73 -2.64 6.15 -0.05
N THR A 74 -3.53 5.59 -0.87
CA THR A 74 -4.06 6.29 -2.05
C THR A 74 -4.72 7.60 -1.66
N ARG A 75 -5.57 7.60 -0.63
CA ARG A 75 -6.21 8.82 -0.11
C ARG A 75 -5.20 9.85 0.38
N ALA A 76 -4.15 9.42 1.09
CA ALA A 76 -3.09 10.31 1.57
C ALA A 76 -2.31 10.93 0.41
N ASN A 77 -2.00 10.15 -0.62
CA ASN A 77 -1.29 10.64 -1.82
C ASN A 77 -2.15 11.62 -2.61
N SER A 78 -3.43 11.31 -2.87
CA SER A 78 -4.32 12.24 -3.57
C SER A 78 -4.47 13.58 -2.85
N ARG A 79 -4.49 13.59 -1.51
CA ARG A 79 -4.50 14.83 -0.72
C ARG A 79 -3.22 15.65 -0.91
N ARG A 80 -2.05 14.99 -0.92
CA ARG A 80 -0.76 15.65 -1.16
C ARG A 80 -0.69 16.23 -2.57
N ASP A 81 -1.13 15.48 -3.57
CA ASP A 81 -1.14 15.92 -4.97
C ASP A 81 -2.06 17.13 -5.15
N HIS A 82 -3.26 17.09 -4.57
CA HIS A 82 -4.19 18.21 -4.63
C HIS A 82 -3.63 19.47 -3.96
N HIS A 83 -2.98 19.32 -2.81
CA HIS A 83 -2.32 20.46 -2.14
C HIS A 83 -1.17 21.03 -2.99
N GLY A 84 -0.39 20.17 -3.64
CA GLY A 84 0.65 20.58 -4.58
C GLY A 84 0.09 21.38 -5.75
N LEU A 85 -1.04 20.96 -6.32
CA LEU A 85 -1.71 21.70 -7.39
C LEU A 85 -2.17 23.10 -6.96
N ILE A 86 -2.76 23.23 -5.76
CA ILE A 86 -3.16 24.54 -5.22
C ILE A 86 -1.96 25.46 -5.06
N LEU A 87 -0.86 24.96 -4.49
CA LEU A 87 0.37 25.75 -4.32
C LEU A 87 0.94 26.21 -5.67
N LEU A 88 0.93 25.35 -6.69
CA LEU A 88 1.38 25.71 -8.03
C LEU A 88 0.50 26.79 -8.67
N ASP A 89 -0.81 26.70 -8.48
CA ASP A 89 -1.76 27.69 -9.01
C ASP A 89 -1.55 29.07 -8.37
N GLU A 90 -1.36 29.12 -7.05
CA GLU A 90 -1.02 30.38 -6.36
C GLU A 90 0.30 30.99 -6.85
N GLN A 91 1.31 30.17 -7.12
CA GLN A 91 2.60 30.67 -7.65
C GLN A 91 2.43 31.23 -9.06
N ARG A 92 1.62 30.58 -9.89
CA ARG A 92 1.29 31.05 -11.24
C ARG A 92 0.57 32.39 -11.20
N ASP A 93 -0.40 32.57 -10.32
CA ASP A 93 -1.11 33.84 -10.13
C ASP A 93 -0.18 34.96 -9.68
N ARG A 94 0.70 34.67 -8.72
CA ARG A 94 1.74 35.63 -8.27
C ARG A 94 2.66 36.04 -9.42
N PHE A 95 3.07 35.11 -10.27
CA PHE A 95 3.91 35.41 -11.42
C PHE A 95 3.18 36.30 -12.43
N HIS A 96 1.95 35.98 -12.79
CA HIS A 96 1.15 36.79 -13.71
C HIS A 96 0.87 38.20 -13.17
N ARG A 97 0.64 38.34 -11.85
CA ARG A 97 0.44 39.64 -11.21
C ARG A 97 1.69 40.52 -11.30
N ARG A 98 2.88 39.97 -11.02
CA ARG A 98 4.16 40.70 -11.17
C ARG A 98 4.46 41.11 -12.61
N ARG A 99 4.12 40.25 -13.58
CA ARG A 99 4.30 40.54 -15.00
C ARG A 99 3.39 41.68 -15.45
N ARG A 100 2.13 41.68 -15.02
CA ARG A 100 1.19 42.77 -15.29
C ARG A 100 1.68 44.09 -14.67
N GLN A 101 2.08 44.11 -13.41
CA GLN A 101 2.60 45.33 -12.76
C GLN A 101 3.80 45.94 -13.50
N ARG A 102 4.79 45.13 -13.89
CA ARG A 102 5.94 45.63 -14.67
C ARG A 102 5.55 46.16 -16.05
N GLN A 103 4.50 45.61 -16.65
CA GLN A 103 4.00 46.06 -17.94
C GLN A 103 3.24 47.39 -17.83
N PHE A 104 2.61 47.66 -16.69
CA PHE A 104 2.01 48.97 -16.39
C PHE A 104 3.05 50.04 -16.01
N GLU A 105 4.12 49.68 -15.31
CA GLU A 105 5.20 50.61 -14.94
C GLU A 105 6.11 51.00 -16.13
N GLY A 106 6.21 50.17 -17.17
CA GLY A 106 7.01 50.47 -18.37
C GLY A 106 6.31 51.33 -19.43
N ILE A 107 5.09 51.82 -19.17
CA ILE A 107 4.27 52.63 -20.10
C ILE A 107 4.08 54.07 -19.57
N SER A 108 4.57 54.39 -18.36
CA SER A 108 4.64 55.76 -17.82
C SER A 108 6.06 56.31 -17.94
#